data_AF-A0A1F7IPD7-F1
#
_entry.id   AF-A0A1F7IPD7-F1
#
_cell.length_a   1.000
_cell.length_b   1.000
_cell.length_c   1.000
_cell.angle_alpha   90.00
_cell.angle_beta   90.00
_cell.angle_gamma   90.00
#
_symmetry.space_group_name_H-M   'P 1'
#
loop_
_entity.id
_entity.type
_entity.pdbx_description
1 polymer ?
#
loop_
_entity_poly.entity_id
_entity_poly.type
_entity_poly.pdbx_seq_one_letter_code
_entity_poly.pdbx_strand_id
1 'polypeptide(L)'
;MSDHGEIIDQLIDFISHSQNKDGSFCYESSHDNFKTYTHRTAVFYNTLISQSLLKYKDDARIRALLQKNTQWLLKQKTDSWTFNYWDRKSDDYQKHPLPDDLDDTCCALATLYMFEPKKIKGDVLAKITHTLIHQEIKTGGPYKTWITHQHKHPWNNVDIGVNANVGFFLNLLGIDLTGVDKYIEKTIQTELFESDFYLSSLSIIYLLSRWHVSKNKDQLLRHIYKLISSKKISAIDLLFGIKALMNYGVADSNLIKKLLTHVELGTVYKSSPICIDIVDKHKKYLAGSSVLSAALAVDILKTYIKPKERPKQSLGLSGGSMNLKILKSLQEKVKHTPANIQPHINRIMSSIAENDKHNIISLTPYYFYASINVKHPLSEELLLKLGLANMYGWAAYTIYDDFFDNEGNVLKLSSANILLRELVCTYESLFIEYPSFRNEFHKILDVIDSANQREVEHYRFSENNISLKKYLSYHVDLTISGEKSIGHALGPLFITYIQEASLESTNYKNIYKIFLLYLSIRQITDDMHDWLDDLHKGIINDVTIQIFHDAYRKRYKNITVLKDDNKLMKIFWTTSIVTICKKIMSHHQEGVKLLNNIGLIKNPTYLLKQFDHYKNIAESTLDEQQSAIEFLKSY
;
A
#
# COMPACT_ATOMS: atom_id res chain seq x y z
N MET A 1 31.07 4.43 -7.24
CA MET A 1 30.00 4.09 -6.28
C MET A 1 30.47 4.12 -4.82
N SER A 2 31.77 4.17 -4.51
CA SER A 2 32.27 4.23 -3.12
C SER A 2 32.16 5.60 -2.43
N ASP A 3 32.17 6.71 -3.19
CA ASP A 3 32.28 8.08 -2.63
C ASP A 3 30.98 8.61 -1.97
N HIS A 4 29.81 8.34 -2.56
CA HIS A 4 28.55 8.84 -2.00
C HIS A 4 28.14 8.16 -0.69
N GLY A 5 28.60 6.92 -0.45
CA GLY A 5 28.26 6.18 0.77
C GLY A 5 28.87 6.84 2.00
N GLU A 6 30.15 7.21 1.91
CA GLU A 6 30.86 7.91 2.98
C GLU A 6 30.25 9.28 3.28
N ILE A 7 29.87 10.04 2.24
CA ILE A 7 29.18 11.33 2.40
C ILE A 7 27.83 11.15 3.13
N ILE A 8 27.05 10.12 2.78
CA ILE A 8 25.78 9.83 3.46
C ILE A 8 26.02 9.50 4.93
N ASP A 9 27.05 8.72 5.24
CA ASP A 9 27.40 8.37 6.61
C ASP A 9 27.80 9.60 7.42
N GLN A 10 28.63 10.49 6.85
CA GLN A 10 29.01 11.76 7.48
C GLN A 10 27.78 12.65 7.78
N LEU A 11 26.83 12.73 6.84
CA LEU A 11 25.59 13.48 7.05
C LEU A 11 24.73 12.86 8.16
N ILE A 12 24.58 11.53 8.19
CA ILE A 12 23.84 10.82 9.24
C ILE A 12 24.50 11.04 10.60
N ASP A 13 25.83 10.98 10.66
CA ASP A 13 26.57 11.21 11.89
C ASP A 13 26.39 12.66 12.36
N PHE A 14 26.45 13.66 11.48
CA PHE A 14 26.14 15.05 11.82
C PHE A 14 24.73 15.20 12.42
N ILE A 15 23.73 14.59 11.79
CA ILE A 15 22.35 14.61 12.30
C ILE A 15 22.30 13.95 13.69
N SER A 16 22.96 12.81 13.86
CA SER A 16 22.97 12.08 15.14
C SER A 16 23.63 12.87 16.27
N HIS A 17 24.74 13.56 16.00
CA HIS A 17 25.42 14.41 16.99
C HIS A 17 24.61 15.66 17.33
N SER A 18 23.71 16.09 16.44
CA SER A 18 22.88 17.27 16.61
C SER A 18 21.56 16.99 17.36
N GLN A 19 21.24 15.72 17.66
CA GLN A 19 20.03 15.37 18.41
C GLN A 19 20.21 15.60 19.91
N ASN A 20 19.30 16.36 20.52
CA ASN A 20 19.25 16.56 21.95
C ASN A 20 18.95 15.26 22.70
N LYS A 21 19.28 15.22 24.00
CA LYS A 21 19.05 14.05 24.86
C LYS A 21 17.57 13.65 24.95
N ASP A 22 16.67 14.62 24.82
CA ASP A 22 15.22 14.38 24.86
C ASP A 22 14.64 13.90 23.53
N GLY A 23 15.46 13.85 22.47
CA GLY A 23 15.10 13.41 21.12
C GLY A 23 14.78 14.54 20.15
N SER A 24 14.71 15.79 20.62
CA SER A 24 14.48 16.95 19.77
C SER A 24 15.72 17.38 18.98
N PHE A 25 15.51 18.21 17.96
CA PHE A 25 16.54 18.94 17.23
C PHE A 25 16.31 20.43 17.42
N CYS A 26 17.41 21.16 17.61
CA CYS A 26 17.37 22.61 17.61
C CYS A 26 17.42 23.17 16.19
N TYR A 27 16.84 24.35 16.01
CA TYR A 27 17.02 25.20 14.85
C TYR A 27 17.70 26.50 15.29
N GLU A 28 18.22 27.25 14.33
CA GLU A 28 18.89 28.53 14.56
C GLU A 28 17.96 29.69 14.21
N SER A 29 17.89 30.69 15.09
CA SER A 29 17.10 31.91 14.92
C SER A 29 17.99 33.14 14.91
N SER A 30 17.89 33.98 13.88
CA SER A 30 18.80 35.10 13.65
C SER A 30 18.11 36.31 13.02
N HIS A 31 18.58 37.52 13.35
CA HIS A 31 18.16 38.78 12.73
C HIS A 31 19.25 39.42 11.85
N ASP A 32 20.41 38.77 11.70
CA ASP A 32 21.61 39.34 11.06
C ASP A 32 22.26 38.41 10.01
N ASN A 33 21.42 37.63 9.32
CA ASN A 33 21.84 36.59 8.37
C ASN A 33 22.74 35.52 9.00
N PHE A 34 22.38 35.05 10.19
CA PHE A 34 23.06 33.97 10.90
C PHE A 34 24.53 34.27 11.25
N LYS A 35 24.91 35.56 11.35
CA LYS A 35 26.20 35.94 11.96
C LYS A 35 26.17 35.70 13.46
N THR A 36 25.03 35.99 14.08
CA THR A 36 24.67 35.61 15.44
C THR A 36 23.32 34.90 15.43
N TYR A 37 23.17 33.88 16.26
CA TYR A 37 21.93 33.14 16.35
C TYR A 37 21.70 32.56 17.75
N THR A 38 20.44 32.31 18.06
CA THR A 38 20.00 31.56 19.23
C THR A 38 19.49 30.19 18.80
N HIS A 39 19.88 29.14 19.53
CA HIS A 39 19.30 27.83 19.35
C HIS A 39 17.93 27.76 20.01
N ARG A 40 16.94 27.27 19.27
CA ARG A 40 15.55 27.11 19.70
C ARG A 40 15.03 25.75 19.29
N THR A 41 13.90 25.33 19.84
CA THR A 41 13.26 24.05 19.50
C THR A 41 11.81 24.29 19.10
N ALA A 42 11.46 23.80 17.90
CA ALA A 42 10.12 23.92 17.34
C ALA A 42 9.65 22.60 16.73
N VAL A 43 8.34 22.35 16.76
CA VAL A 43 7.73 21.14 16.19
C VAL A 43 8.03 21.05 14.69
N PHE A 44 7.87 22.15 13.96
CA PHE A 44 8.05 22.24 12.52
C PHE A 44 9.35 21.60 12.01
N TYR A 45 10.50 22.04 12.52
CA TYR A 45 11.79 21.52 12.08
C TYR A 45 11.98 20.04 12.41
N ASN A 46 11.55 19.63 13.61
CA ASN A 46 11.62 18.24 14.06
C ASN A 46 10.82 17.30 13.15
N THR A 47 9.65 17.73 12.71
CA THR A 47 8.81 16.97 11.79
C THR A 47 9.41 16.89 10.38
N LEU A 48 9.91 17.99 9.80
CA LEU A 48 10.52 17.96 8.46
C LEU A 48 11.83 17.15 8.42
N ILE A 49 12.65 17.22 9.47
CA ILE A 49 13.84 16.37 9.62
C ILE A 49 13.42 14.90 9.61
N SER A 50 12.43 14.55 10.43
CA SER A 50 11.92 13.18 10.51
C SER A 50 11.31 12.70 9.19
N GLN A 51 10.48 13.52 8.53
CA GLN A 51 9.88 13.22 7.22
C GLN A 51 10.93 12.95 6.13
N SER A 52 12.04 13.69 6.13
CA SER A 52 13.14 13.46 5.19
C SER A 52 13.81 12.10 5.40
N LEU A 53 13.82 11.59 6.63
CA LEU A 53 14.50 10.34 7.00
C LEU A 53 13.57 9.11 7.03
N LEU A 54 12.25 9.31 7.09
CA LEU A 54 11.25 8.25 7.31
C LEU A 54 11.29 7.12 6.28
N LYS A 55 11.63 7.41 5.03
CA LYS A 55 11.79 6.41 3.95
C LYS A 55 12.92 5.40 4.23
N TYR A 56 13.79 5.71 5.18
CA TYR A 56 14.97 4.92 5.54
C TYR A 56 14.89 4.39 6.99
N LYS A 57 13.68 4.27 7.56
CA LYS A 57 13.45 3.78 8.93
C LYS A 57 13.91 2.33 9.20
N ASP A 58 14.32 1.60 8.17
CA ASP A 58 14.93 0.26 8.30
C ASP A 58 16.42 0.33 8.64
N ASP A 59 17.08 1.48 8.39
CA ASP A 59 18.44 1.73 8.85
C ASP A 59 18.43 1.95 10.37
N ALA A 60 19.18 1.15 11.11
CA ALA A 60 19.13 1.13 12.57
C ALA A 60 19.49 2.50 13.21
N ARG A 61 20.43 3.25 12.62
CA ARG A 61 20.81 4.58 13.12
C ARG A 61 19.67 5.56 12.92
N ILE A 62 19.11 5.60 11.71
CA ILE A 62 17.97 6.47 11.37
C ILE A 62 16.75 6.11 12.22
N ARG A 63 16.46 4.82 12.40
CA ARG A 63 15.35 4.34 13.23
C ARG A 63 15.46 4.84 14.66
N ALA A 64 16.66 4.80 15.25
CA ALA A 64 16.89 5.28 16.60
C ALA A 64 16.64 6.80 16.72
N LEU A 65 17.08 7.58 15.73
CA LEU A 65 16.82 9.03 15.67
C LEU A 65 15.30 9.31 15.61
N LEU A 66 14.59 8.64 14.69
CA LEU A 66 13.15 8.78 14.50
C LEU A 66 12.37 8.37 15.76
N GLN A 67 12.77 7.29 16.42
CA GLN A 67 12.10 6.80 17.63
C GLN A 67 12.19 7.80 18.78
N LYS A 68 13.37 8.39 19.00
CA LYS A 68 13.53 9.44 20.03
C LYS A 68 12.73 10.70 19.67
N ASN A 69 12.77 11.12 18.41
CA ASN A 69 12.07 12.32 17.98
C ASN A 69 10.55 12.18 18.06
N THR A 70 10.00 11.03 17.65
CA THR A 70 8.56 10.76 17.77
C THR A 70 8.09 10.66 19.22
N GLN A 71 8.92 10.13 20.13
CA GLN A 71 8.65 10.18 21.57
C GLN A 71 8.63 11.62 22.12
N TRP A 72 9.50 12.50 21.60
CA TRP A 72 9.46 13.92 21.92
C TRP A 72 8.20 14.59 21.36
N LEU A 73 7.88 14.38 20.08
CA LEU A 73 6.68 14.93 19.43
C LEU A 73 5.39 14.56 20.17
N LEU A 74 5.26 13.32 20.64
CA LEU A 74 4.08 12.90 21.40
C LEU A 74 3.87 13.66 22.72
N LYS A 75 4.91 14.28 23.27
CA LYS A 75 4.82 15.14 24.46
C LYS A 75 4.38 16.57 24.12
N GLN A 76 4.37 16.94 22.83
CA GLN A 76 4.03 18.27 22.34
C GLN A 76 2.56 18.41 21.88
N LYS A 77 1.80 17.33 21.84
CA LYS A 77 0.37 17.38 21.46
C LYS A 77 -0.52 17.88 22.60
N THR A 78 -1.65 18.49 22.26
CA THR A 78 -2.77 18.70 23.20
C THR A 78 -3.66 17.46 23.33
N ASP A 79 -4.71 17.56 24.15
CA ASP A 79 -5.78 16.55 24.23
C ASP A 79 -6.60 16.46 22.92
N SER A 80 -6.66 17.57 22.17
CA SER A 80 -7.25 17.65 20.83
C SER A 80 -6.32 17.17 19.72
N TRP A 81 -5.12 16.65 20.07
CA TRP A 81 -4.10 16.19 19.11
C TRP A 81 -3.58 17.28 18.18
N THR A 82 -3.65 18.53 18.62
CA THR A 82 -3.08 19.69 17.93
C THR A 82 -1.69 20.03 18.48
N PHE A 83 -0.89 20.69 17.66
CA PHE A 83 0.51 21.01 17.95
C PHE A 83 0.74 22.51 17.80
N ASN A 84 1.72 22.99 18.56
CA ASN A 84 2.18 24.37 18.54
C ASN A 84 3.52 24.44 17.83
N TYR A 85 3.82 25.59 17.23
CA TYR A 85 5.16 25.89 16.74
C TYR A 85 6.26 25.66 17.80
N TRP A 86 6.08 26.19 19.01
CA TRP A 86 7.06 26.09 20.08
C TRP A 86 7.05 24.72 20.77
N ASP A 87 8.21 24.29 21.26
CA ASP A 87 8.25 23.30 22.34
C ASP A 87 7.47 23.85 23.55
N ARG A 88 6.43 23.14 23.98
CA ARG A 88 5.53 23.58 25.06
C ARG A 88 6.24 23.76 26.40
N LYS A 89 7.42 23.17 26.57
CA LYS A 89 8.26 23.32 27.78
C LYS A 89 9.32 24.40 27.64
N SER A 90 9.44 25.04 26.48
CA SER A 90 10.44 26.08 26.27
C SER A 90 10.03 27.40 26.91
N ASP A 91 11.05 28.19 27.23
CA ASP A 91 10.92 29.61 27.59
C ASP A 91 10.20 30.41 26.49
N ASP A 92 10.36 30.00 25.23
CA ASP A 92 9.82 30.71 24.08
C ASP A 92 8.30 30.59 24.00
N TYR A 93 7.76 29.40 24.31
CA TYR A 93 6.32 29.21 24.45
C TYR A 93 5.70 30.16 25.49
N GLN A 94 6.42 30.44 26.58
CA GLN A 94 5.96 31.34 27.64
C GLN A 94 6.11 32.82 27.25
N LYS A 95 7.22 33.19 26.59
CA LYS A 95 7.52 34.58 26.23
C LYS A 95 6.78 35.05 24.97
N HIS A 96 6.51 34.15 24.05
CA HIS A 96 5.91 34.41 22.74
C HIS A 96 4.77 33.43 22.46
N PRO A 97 3.68 33.46 23.26
CA PRO A 97 2.61 32.48 23.15
C PRO A 97 1.93 32.58 21.78
N LEU A 98 1.93 31.46 21.06
CA LEU A 98 1.19 31.28 19.81
C LEU A 98 0.04 30.30 20.04
N PRO A 99 -1.10 30.45 19.34
CA PRO A 99 -2.07 29.36 19.23
C PRO A 99 -1.44 28.15 18.54
N ASP A 100 -2.04 26.98 18.73
CA ASP A 100 -1.75 25.83 17.88
C ASP A 100 -2.15 26.16 16.42
N ASP A 101 -1.53 25.48 15.45
CA ASP A 101 -1.73 25.75 14.03
C ASP A 101 -1.76 24.46 13.20
N LEU A 102 -2.35 24.54 12.01
CA LEU A 102 -2.46 23.41 11.09
C LEU A 102 -1.12 23.04 10.42
N ASP A 103 -0.13 23.94 10.41
CA ASP A 103 1.17 23.67 9.78
C ASP A 103 1.92 22.61 10.58
N ASP A 104 2.17 22.93 11.85
CA ASP A 104 2.80 22.07 12.83
C ASP A 104 1.95 20.84 13.13
N THR A 105 0.62 21.00 13.23
CA THR A 105 -0.28 19.88 13.50
C THR A 105 -0.24 18.83 12.38
N CYS A 106 -0.43 19.23 11.12
CA CYS A 106 -0.44 18.26 10.02
C CYS A 106 0.94 17.67 9.76
N CYS A 107 2.01 18.45 9.92
CA CYS A 107 3.38 17.93 9.86
C CYS A 107 3.67 16.88 10.94
N ALA A 108 3.26 17.14 12.19
CA ALA A 108 3.45 16.21 13.30
C ALA A 108 2.63 14.93 13.11
N LEU A 109 1.36 15.06 12.74
CA LEU A 109 0.48 13.93 12.48
C LEU A 109 0.99 13.08 11.31
N ALA A 110 1.44 13.70 10.21
CA ALA A 110 2.04 12.97 9.09
C ALA A 110 3.29 12.19 9.54
N THR A 111 4.16 12.82 10.34
CA THR A 111 5.36 12.17 10.88
C THR A 111 5.01 10.96 11.75
N LEU A 112 4.06 11.14 12.69
CA LEU A 112 3.61 10.09 13.59
C LEU A 112 2.93 8.95 12.83
N TYR A 113 2.08 9.27 11.85
CA TYR A 113 1.40 8.28 11.02
C TYR A 113 2.39 7.46 10.19
N MET A 114 3.36 8.09 9.53
CA MET A 114 4.36 7.39 8.72
C MET A 114 5.31 6.50 9.54
N PHE A 115 5.59 6.88 10.80
CA PHE A 115 6.45 6.10 11.68
C PHE A 115 5.69 4.98 12.42
N GLU A 116 4.59 5.33 13.09
CA GLU A 116 3.78 4.47 13.95
C GLU A 116 2.27 4.66 13.68
N PRO A 117 1.74 4.14 12.54
CA PRO A 117 0.34 4.35 12.14
C PRO A 117 -0.67 3.99 13.22
N LYS A 118 -0.37 2.96 14.03
CA LYS A 118 -1.22 2.46 15.13
C LYS A 118 -1.50 3.49 16.24
N LYS A 119 -0.79 4.63 16.27
CA LYS A 119 -1.03 5.73 17.21
C LYS A 119 -2.09 6.72 16.73
N ILE A 120 -2.37 6.78 15.42
CA ILE A 120 -3.40 7.64 14.84
C ILE A 120 -4.62 6.77 14.53
N LYS A 121 -5.49 6.61 15.53
CA LYS A 121 -6.69 5.78 15.45
C LYS A 121 -7.95 6.63 15.26
N GLY A 122 -9.12 5.99 15.25
CA GLY A 122 -10.41 6.63 15.05
C GLY A 122 -10.69 7.80 15.98
N ASP A 123 -10.37 7.69 17.26
CA ASP A 123 -10.56 8.78 18.24
C ASP A 123 -9.71 10.02 17.90
N VAL A 124 -8.46 9.80 17.49
CA VAL A 124 -7.55 10.86 17.02
C VAL A 124 -8.09 11.48 15.75
N LEU A 125 -8.46 10.66 14.77
CA LEU A 125 -9.02 11.11 13.50
C LEU A 125 -10.28 11.94 13.72
N ALA A 126 -11.18 11.56 14.64
CA ALA A 126 -12.38 12.33 14.96
C ALA A 126 -12.04 13.73 15.48
N LYS A 127 -11.07 13.84 16.40
CA LYS A 127 -10.60 15.14 16.93
C LYS A 127 -9.99 16.03 15.84
N ILE A 128 -9.21 15.43 14.95
CA ILE A 128 -8.61 16.17 13.83
C ILE A 128 -9.66 16.57 12.79
N THR A 129 -10.64 15.70 12.49
CA THR A 129 -11.77 16.04 11.62
C THR A 129 -12.55 17.22 12.17
N HIS A 130 -12.88 17.21 13.47
CA HIS A 130 -13.50 18.36 14.13
C HIS A 130 -12.64 19.61 13.97
N THR A 131 -11.34 19.53 14.21
CA THR A 131 -10.43 20.66 14.05
C THR A 131 -10.43 21.20 12.61
N LEU A 132 -10.33 20.34 11.60
CA LEU A 132 -10.33 20.73 10.19
C LEU A 132 -11.65 21.37 9.76
N ILE A 133 -12.80 20.84 10.20
CA ILE A 133 -14.12 21.44 9.93
C ILE A 133 -14.21 22.85 10.52
N HIS A 134 -13.65 23.09 11.71
CA HIS A 134 -13.65 24.43 12.30
C HIS A 134 -12.71 25.42 11.58
N GLN A 135 -11.68 24.93 10.89
CA GLN A 135 -10.70 25.75 10.18
C GLN A 135 -10.96 25.91 8.68
N GLU A 136 -11.88 25.15 8.11
CA GLU A 136 -12.16 25.23 6.68
C GLU A 136 -12.86 26.54 6.30
N ILE A 137 -12.42 27.18 5.21
CA ILE A 137 -13.09 28.35 4.64
C ILE A 137 -14.36 27.92 3.90
N LYS A 138 -14.29 26.76 3.24
CA LYS A 138 -15.37 26.06 2.55
C LYS A 138 -15.13 24.57 2.71
N THR A 139 -16.20 23.78 2.54
CA THR A 139 -16.14 22.32 2.60
C THR A 139 -14.98 21.78 1.75
N GLY A 140 -14.03 21.12 2.42
CA GLY A 140 -12.85 20.52 1.78
C GLY A 140 -11.72 21.51 1.48
N GLY A 141 -11.71 22.68 2.11
CA GLY A 141 -10.63 23.67 2.08
C GLY A 141 -10.82 24.85 1.10
N PRO A 142 -9.85 25.78 1.05
CA PRO A 142 -8.63 25.82 1.85
C PRO A 142 -8.91 26.10 3.33
N TYR A 143 -7.91 25.87 4.17
CA TYR A 143 -7.96 25.98 5.62
C TYR A 143 -7.20 27.19 6.14
N LYS A 144 -7.66 27.73 7.26
CA LYS A 144 -6.96 28.76 8.03
C LYS A 144 -5.77 28.16 8.76
N THR A 145 -4.72 28.95 8.96
CA THR A 145 -3.51 28.48 9.63
C THR A 145 -3.73 28.19 11.10
N TRP A 146 -4.32 29.13 11.84
CA TRP A 146 -4.32 29.10 13.30
C TRP A 146 -5.58 28.44 13.88
N ILE A 147 -5.38 27.54 14.84
CA ILE A 147 -6.44 26.83 15.56
C ILE A 147 -6.87 27.67 16.76
N THR A 148 -7.78 28.61 16.52
CA THR A 148 -8.31 29.48 17.56
C THR A 148 -9.78 29.83 17.36
N HIS A 149 -10.47 30.10 18.46
CA HIS A 149 -11.83 30.68 18.45
C HIS A 149 -11.83 32.19 18.15
N GLN A 150 -10.66 32.84 18.15
CA GLN A 150 -10.55 34.27 17.90
C GLN A 150 -10.41 34.56 16.40
N HIS A 151 -11.48 35.02 15.76
CA HIS A 151 -11.49 35.36 14.33
C HIS A 151 -10.89 36.74 13.98
N LYS A 152 -10.05 37.31 14.85
CA LYS A 152 -9.40 38.60 14.61
C LYS A 152 -8.06 38.40 13.90
N HIS A 153 -7.70 39.33 13.01
CA HIS A 153 -6.35 39.40 12.44
C HIS A 153 -5.32 39.48 13.58
N PRO A 154 -4.22 38.70 13.57
CA PRO A 154 -3.65 37.95 12.43
C PRO A 154 -4.10 36.48 12.29
N TRP A 155 -4.96 35.96 13.17
CA TRP A 155 -5.21 34.51 13.31
C TRP A 155 -6.19 33.90 12.30
N ASN A 156 -6.53 34.62 11.22
CA ASN A 156 -7.53 34.20 10.24
C ASN A 156 -6.95 34.11 8.82
N ASN A 157 -5.62 33.99 8.69
CA ASN A 157 -4.94 33.91 7.40
C ASN A 157 -5.01 32.51 6.79
N VAL A 158 -4.93 32.45 5.46
CA VAL A 158 -4.90 31.22 4.66
C VAL A 158 -3.58 31.22 3.91
N ASP A 159 -2.72 30.26 4.24
CA ASP A 159 -1.37 30.16 3.69
C ASP A 159 -1.20 28.92 2.82
N ILE A 160 -0.49 29.05 1.71
CA ILE A 160 -0.27 27.97 0.74
C ILE A 160 0.63 26.86 1.28
N GLY A 161 1.67 27.18 2.05
CA GLY A 161 2.56 26.20 2.67
C GLY A 161 1.82 25.36 3.70
N VAL A 162 0.98 26.01 4.50
CA VAL A 162 0.12 25.34 5.50
C VAL A 162 -0.86 24.39 4.83
N ASN A 163 -1.57 24.86 3.78
CA ASN A 163 -2.50 24.02 3.04
C ASN A 163 -1.80 22.88 2.29
N ALA A 164 -0.53 23.06 1.90
CA ALA A 164 0.29 21.98 1.36
C ALA A 164 0.55 20.88 2.40
N ASN A 165 0.78 21.26 3.67
CA ASN A 165 0.94 20.32 4.79
C ASN A 165 -0.38 19.63 5.16
N VAL A 166 -1.51 20.34 5.15
CA VAL A 166 -2.85 19.74 5.33
C VAL A 166 -3.12 18.69 4.25
N GLY A 167 -2.92 19.05 2.98
CA GLY A 167 -3.10 18.13 1.87
C GLY A 167 -2.16 16.92 1.94
N PHE A 168 -0.91 17.12 2.37
CA PHE A 168 0.04 16.01 2.55
C PHE A 168 -0.46 14.99 3.58
N PHE A 169 -0.88 15.46 4.76
CA PHE A 169 -1.38 14.57 5.80
C PHE A 169 -2.65 13.81 5.36
N LEU A 170 -3.60 14.49 4.73
CA LEU A 170 -4.85 13.86 4.29
C LEU A 170 -4.64 12.90 3.12
N ASN A 171 -3.70 13.18 2.22
CA ASN A 171 -3.31 12.25 1.17
C ASN A 171 -2.73 10.95 1.74
N LEU A 172 -1.96 11.00 2.85
CA LEU A 172 -1.47 9.80 3.54
C LEU A 172 -2.62 8.93 4.10
N LEU A 173 -3.77 9.52 4.38
CA LEU A 173 -4.99 8.84 4.82
C LEU A 173 -5.89 8.40 3.65
N GLY A 174 -5.48 8.63 2.40
CA GLY A 174 -6.29 8.34 1.22
C GLY A 174 -7.50 9.26 1.04
N ILE A 175 -7.47 10.46 1.62
CA ILE A 175 -8.55 11.45 1.54
C ILE A 175 -8.22 12.49 0.48
N ASP A 176 -9.09 12.60 -0.53
CA ASP A 176 -8.99 13.62 -1.58
C ASP A 176 -9.78 14.88 -1.22
N LEU A 177 -9.14 16.05 -1.34
CA LEU A 177 -9.73 17.34 -1.04
C LEU A 177 -9.76 18.27 -2.25
N THR A 178 -10.86 18.23 -2.98
CA THR A 178 -11.04 19.05 -4.19
C THR A 178 -10.92 20.56 -3.96
N GLY A 179 -11.17 21.05 -2.74
CA GLY A 179 -11.02 22.47 -2.38
C GLY A 179 -9.55 22.90 -2.28
N VAL A 180 -8.74 22.12 -1.56
CA VAL A 180 -7.29 22.32 -1.46
C VAL A 180 -6.62 22.17 -2.83
N ASP A 181 -6.99 21.15 -3.61
CA ASP A 181 -6.44 20.95 -4.96
C ASP A 181 -6.68 22.16 -5.86
N LYS A 182 -7.91 22.69 -5.88
CA LYS A 182 -8.24 23.87 -6.67
C LYS A 182 -7.46 25.10 -6.23
N TYR A 183 -7.27 25.26 -4.92
CA TYR A 183 -6.48 26.36 -4.37
C TYR A 183 -5.01 26.26 -4.81
N ILE A 184 -4.42 25.07 -4.72
CA ILE A 184 -3.03 24.80 -5.14
C ILE A 184 -2.85 24.97 -6.65
N GLU A 185 -3.75 24.41 -7.47
CA GLU A 185 -3.67 24.51 -8.93
C GLU A 185 -3.76 25.94 -9.41
N LYS A 186 -4.61 26.76 -8.78
CA LYS A 186 -4.67 28.19 -9.08
C LYS A 186 -3.33 28.87 -8.79
N THR A 187 -2.70 28.56 -7.66
CA THR A 187 -1.38 29.08 -7.30
C THR A 187 -0.30 28.67 -8.30
N ILE A 188 -0.30 27.41 -8.75
CA ILE A 188 0.64 26.91 -9.76
C ILE A 188 0.43 27.63 -11.10
N GLN A 189 -0.82 27.80 -11.53
CA GLN A 189 -1.15 28.48 -12.79
C GLN A 189 -0.68 29.94 -12.79
N THR A 190 -0.85 30.65 -11.67
CA THR A 190 -0.44 32.06 -11.55
C THR A 190 1.03 32.23 -11.17
N GLU A 191 1.74 31.16 -10.83
CA GLU A 191 3.12 31.18 -10.29
C GLU A 191 3.28 32.08 -9.05
N LEU A 192 2.21 32.25 -8.25
CA LEU A 192 2.18 33.11 -7.07
C LEU A 192 2.36 32.31 -5.78
N PHE A 193 3.57 31.80 -5.55
CA PHE A 193 3.94 31.07 -4.33
C PHE A 193 4.31 32.03 -3.19
N GLU A 194 3.36 32.88 -2.80
CA GLU A 194 3.50 33.82 -1.69
C GLU A 194 3.04 33.16 -0.38
N SER A 195 3.76 33.43 0.70
CA SER A 195 3.44 32.91 2.03
C SER A 195 3.72 33.97 3.10
N ASP A 196 2.89 33.97 4.14
CA ASP A 196 3.09 34.81 5.32
C ASP A 196 4.24 34.31 6.21
N PHE A 197 4.65 33.05 6.04
CA PHE A 197 5.60 32.37 6.93
C PHE A 197 6.89 31.96 6.21
N TYR A 198 6.77 31.44 4.98
CA TYR A 198 7.88 30.90 4.21
C TYR A 198 8.56 31.99 3.37
N LEU A 199 9.89 32.02 3.37
CA LEU A 199 10.66 33.06 2.67
C LEU A 199 10.86 32.76 1.18
N SER A 200 10.82 31.49 0.79
CA SER A 200 11.20 31.04 -0.54
C SER A 200 10.09 30.22 -1.20
N SER A 201 9.78 30.55 -2.45
CA SER A 201 8.85 29.76 -3.27
C SER A 201 9.30 28.30 -3.42
N LEU A 202 10.61 28.01 -3.37
CA LEU A 202 11.11 26.62 -3.45
C LEU A 202 10.72 25.80 -2.22
N SER A 203 10.65 26.41 -1.03
CA SER A 203 10.18 25.71 0.17
C SER A 203 8.71 25.32 0.05
N ILE A 204 7.85 26.23 -0.42
CA ILE A 204 6.44 25.96 -0.67
C ILE A 204 6.26 24.89 -1.74
N ILE A 205 6.99 25.00 -2.86
CA ILE A 205 6.92 24.01 -3.94
C ILE A 205 7.39 22.63 -3.46
N TYR A 206 8.42 22.57 -2.60
CA TYR A 206 8.81 21.32 -1.94
C TYR A 206 7.65 20.74 -1.10
N LEU A 207 7.00 21.56 -0.26
CA LEU A 207 5.90 21.10 0.58
C LEU A 207 4.75 20.54 -0.27
N LEU A 208 4.41 21.19 -1.39
CA LEU A 208 3.41 20.75 -2.36
C LEU A 208 3.81 19.44 -3.05
N SER A 209 5.08 19.32 -3.44
CA SER A 209 5.59 18.17 -4.20
C SER A 209 5.48 16.84 -3.45
N ARG A 210 5.29 16.84 -2.13
CA ARG A 210 5.22 15.60 -1.33
C ARG A 210 3.98 14.75 -1.61
N TRP A 211 2.93 15.31 -2.22
CA TRP A 211 1.69 14.58 -2.53
C TRP A 211 0.99 15.06 -3.81
N HIS A 212 1.06 16.37 -4.12
CA HIS A 212 0.22 16.95 -5.16
C HIS A 212 0.67 16.56 -6.57
N VAL A 213 -0.25 16.00 -7.36
CA VAL A 213 -0.03 15.72 -8.79
C VAL A 213 -0.59 16.85 -9.63
N SER A 214 0.30 17.75 -10.06
CA SER A 214 -0.06 18.96 -10.80
C SER A 214 -0.59 18.66 -12.22
N LYS A 215 -1.73 19.25 -12.57
CA LYS A 215 -2.22 19.28 -13.98
C LYS A 215 -1.35 20.18 -14.86
N ASN A 216 -0.69 21.15 -14.26
CA ASN A 216 0.22 22.11 -14.90
C ASN A 216 1.69 21.74 -14.65
N LYS A 217 2.01 20.43 -14.63
CA LYS A 217 3.32 19.89 -14.26
C LYS A 217 4.48 20.54 -15.02
N ASP A 218 4.36 20.69 -16.34
CA ASP A 218 5.46 21.24 -17.16
C ASP A 218 5.75 22.72 -16.85
N GLN A 219 4.70 23.50 -16.55
CA GLN A 219 4.86 24.89 -16.11
C GLN A 219 5.59 24.93 -14.76
N LEU A 220 5.14 24.12 -13.80
CA LEU A 220 5.76 24.02 -12.49
C LEU A 220 7.23 23.61 -12.57
N LEU A 221 7.57 22.61 -13.39
CA LEU A 221 8.95 22.16 -13.60
C LEU A 221 9.83 23.28 -14.18
N ARG A 222 9.36 24.02 -15.20
CA ARG A 222 10.08 25.18 -15.75
C ARG A 222 10.30 26.26 -14.70
N HIS A 223 9.29 26.53 -13.87
CA HIS A 223 9.40 27.51 -12.79
C HIS A 223 10.44 27.08 -11.74
N ILE A 224 10.45 25.81 -11.32
CA ILE A 224 11.46 25.28 -10.40
C ILE A 224 12.87 25.46 -10.97
N TYR A 225 13.10 25.07 -12.23
CA TYR A 225 14.41 25.23 -12.87
C TYR A 225 14.84 26.71 -12.96
N LYS A 226 13.90 27.63 -13.23
CA LYS A 226 14.16 29.07 -13.23
C LYS A 226 14.63 29.55 -11.85
N LEU A 227 13.98 29.11 -10.78
CA LEU A 227 14.37 29.46 -9.41
C LEU A 227 15.74 28.87 -9.03
N ILE A 228 15.99 27.60 -9.35
CA ILE A 228 17.26 26.90 -9.05
C ILE A 228 18.46 27.51 -9.78
N SER A 229 18.23 28.08 -10.97
CA SER A 229 19.27 28.68 -11.81
C SER A 229 19.76 30.04 -11.29
N SER A 230 19.19 30.56 -10.20
CA SER A 230 19.65 31.80 -9.56
C SER A 230 21.10 31.71 -9.09
N LYS A 231 21.90 32.74 -9.37
CA LYS A 231 23.32 32.83 -8.96
C LYS A 231 23.54 32.87 -7.44
N LYS A 232 22.51 33.21 -6.65
CA LYS A 232 22.58 33.37 -5.19
C LYS A 232 21.70 32.37 -4.44
N ILE A 233 21.45 31.19 -5.01
CA ILE A 233 20.63 30.17 -4.35
C ILE A 233 21.30 29.66 -3.07
N SER A 234 20.55 29.60 -1.97
CA SER A 234 21.01 29.02 -0.71
C SER A 234 21.13 27.49 -0.83
N ALA A 235 21.90 26.85 0.04
CA ALA A 235 22.02 25.39 0.04
C ALA A 235 20.66 24.71 0.29
N ILE A 236 19.86 25.23 1.23
CA ILE A 236 18.53 24.70 1.54
C ILE A 236 17.53 24.89 0.40
N ASP A 237 17.54 26.04 -0.28
CA ASP A 237 16.68 26.26 -1.45
C ASP A 237 17.02 25.31 -2.60
N LEU A 238 18.33 25.08 -2.82
CA LEU A 238 18.77 24.09 -3.79
C LEU A 238 18.25 22.69 -3.42
N LEU A 239 18.33 22.30 -2.15
CA LEU A 239 17.82 21.03 -1.65
C LEU A 239 16.30 20.90 -1.84
N PHE A 240 15.52 21.93 -1.47
CA PHE A 240 14.08 21.95 -1.71
C PHE A 240 13.74 21.80 -3.20
N GLY A 241 14.43 22.54 -4.06
CA GLY A 241 14.23 22.48 -5.51
C GLY A 241 14.56 21.10 -6.09
N ILE A 242 15.72 20.52 -5.73
CA ILE A 242 16.10 19.17 -6.17
C ILE A 242 15.07 18.15 -5.70
N LYS A 243 14.68 18.21 -4.42
CA LYS A 243 13.74 17.25 -3.86
C LYS A 243 12.35 17.37 -4.51
N ALA A 244 11.89 18.59 -4.79
CA ALA A 244 10.65 18.81 -5.52
C ALA A 244 10.68 18.21 -6.93
N LEU A 245 11.77 18.43 -7.68
CA LEU A 245 11.96 17.80 -9.00
C LEU A 245 11.92 16.27 -8.91
N MET A 246 12.60 15.68 -7.92
CA MET A 246 12.62 14.24 -7.71
C MET A 246 11.24 13.68 -7.39
N ASN A 247 10.45 14.36 -6.56
CA ASN A 247 9.08 13.97 -6.25
C ASN A 247 8.18 14.02 -7.51
N TYR A 248 8.44 14.95 -8.43
CA TYR A 248 7.80 15.00 -9.75
C TYR A 248 8.41 14.04 -10.79
N GLY A 249 9.31 13.14 -10.38
CA GLY A 249 9.89 12.11 -11.23
C GLY A 249 11.08 12.58 -12.09
N VAL A 250 11.66 13.74 -11.79
CA VAL A 250 12.82 14.30 -12.50
C VAL A 250 14.07 14.13 -11.65
N ALA A 251 15.05 13.36 -12.15
CA ALA A 251 16.35 13.19 -11.53
C ALA A 251 17.44 13.81 -12.42
N ASP A 252 18.00 14.94 -11.98
CA ASP A 252 18.98 15.72 -12.74
C ASP A 252 20.40 15.54 -12.16
N SER A 253 21.27 14.87 -12.90
CA SER A 253 22.64 14.57 -12.47
C SER A 253 23.50 15.83 -12.27
N ASN A 254 23.24 16.92 -12.98
CA ASN A 254 23.98 18.17 -12.81
C ASN A 254 23.63 18.84 -11.48
N LEU A 255 22.36 18.76 -11.08
CA LEU A 255 21.94 19.27 -9.78
C LEU A 255 22.48 18.42 -8.63
N ILE A 256 22.61 17.09 -8.81
CA ILE A 256 23.28 16.23 -7.82
C ILE A 256 24.76 16.59 -7.69
N LYS A 257 25.47 16.83 -8.79
CA LYS A 257 26.86 17.33 -8.74
C LYS A 257 26.95 18.66 -7.99
N LYS A 258 26.02 19.59 -8.27
CA LYS A 258 25.94 20.87 -7.56
C LYS A 258 25.72 20.66 -6.05
N LEU A 259 24.84 19.74 -5.66
CA LEU A 259 24.64 19.36 -4.25
C LEU A 259 25.94 18.83 -3.62
N LEU A 260 26.66 17.93 -4.30
CA LEU A 260 27.92 17.39 -3.78
C LEU A 260 28.95 18.50 -3.54
N THR A 261 29.06 19.48 -4.45
CA THR A 261 29.89 20.67 -4.20
C THR A 261 29.46 21.45 -2.96
N HIS A 262 28.15 21.59 -2.71
CA HIS A 262 27.65 22.24 -1.50
C HIS A 262 27.97 21.46 -0.21
N VAL A 263 28.02 20.13 -0.29
CA VAL A 263 28.44 19.26 0.82
C VAL A 263 29.94 19.40 1.07
N GLU A 264 30.77 19.33 0.03
CA GLU A 264 32.23 19.50 0.10
C GLU A 264 32.63 20.87 0.67
N LEU A 265 31.94 21.94 0.25
CA LEU A 265 32.14 23.30 0.77
C LEU A 265 31.58 23.50 2.19
N GLY A 266 30.98 22.47 2.77
CA GLY A 266 30.40 22.48 4.11
C GLY A 266 29.15 23.37 4.26
N THR A 267 28.56 23.82 3.15
CA THR A 267 27.42 24.75 3.19
C THR A 267 26.11 24.06 3.60
N VAL A 268 26.00 22.75 3.38
CA VAL A 268 24.85 21.94 3.86
C VAL A 268 24.82 21.86 5.39
N TYR A 269 25.96 22.01 6.07
CA TYR A 269 26.07 22.01 7.53
C TYR A 269 25.85 23.41 8.14
N LYS A 270 25.47 24.41 7.34
CA LYS A 270 25.20 25.77 7.81
C LYS A 270 23.72 26.09 7.70
N SER A 271 23.20 26.77 8.70
CA SER A 271 21.82 27.24 8.71
C SER A 271 21.60 28.32 7.65
N SER A 272 20.41 28.35 7.07
CA SER A 272 19.97 29.36 6.11
C SER A 272 18.50 29.69 6.38
N PRO A 273 18.06 30.95 6.13
CA PRO A 273 16.69 31.35 6.37
C PRO A 273 15.68 30.48 5.61
N ILE A 274 14.68 29.94 6.32
CA ILE A 274 13.55 29.19 5.74
C ILE A 274 12.23 29.93 5.99
N CYS A 275 11.97 30.28 7.25
CA CYS A 275 10.73 30.93 7.66
C CYS A 275 10.97 32.12 8.59
N ILE A 276 9.92 32.93 8.77
CA ILE A 276 9.87 33.98 9.79
C ILE A 276 9.68 33.32 11.15
N ASP A 277 10.51 33.67 12.12
CA ASP A 277 10.48 33.09 13.47
C ASP A 277 9.67 33.97 14.43
N ILE A 278 10.23 35.12 14.80
CA ILE A 278 9.64 36.08 15.72
C ILE A 278 9.81 37.49 15.13
N VAL A 279 8.83 38.35 15.36
CA VAL A 279 8.97 39.80 15.16
C VAL A 279 8.95 40.48 16.54
N ASP A 280 10.11 40.91 17.02
CA ASP A 280 10.24 41.60 18.32
C ASP A 280 10.80 43.01 18.12
N LYS A 281 10.12 44.03 18.67
CA LYS A 281 10.55 45.45 18.65
C LYS A 281 11.10 45.93 17.30
N HIS A 282 10.37 45.64 16.22
CA HIS A 282 10.72 45.96 14.82
C HIS A 282 11.91 45.18 14.21
N LYS A 283 12.47 44.19 14.93
CA LYS A 283 13.44 43.24 14.37
C LYS A 283 12.73 41.97 13.94
N LYS A 284 12.95 41.58 12.69
CA LYS A 284 12.47 40.32 12.12
C LYS A 284 13.55 39.26 12.30
N TYR A 285 13.25 38.23 13.08
CA TYR A 285 14.09 37.05 13.22
C TYR A 285 13.66 36.01 12.18
N LEU A 286 14.64 35.37 11.57
CA LEU A 286 14.49 34.32 10.58
C LEU A 286 15.00 33.02 11.18
N ALA A 287 14.23 31.96 11.00
CA ALA A 287 14.59 30.62 11.43
C ALA A 287 15.21 29.83 10.26
N GLY A 288 16.18 28.99 10.60
CA GLY A 288 16.82 28.06 9.69
C GLY A 288 17.26 26.80 10.43
N SER A 289 17.54 25.71 9.71
CA SER A 289 18.08 24.48 10.30
C SER A 289 19.15 23.84 9.44
N SER A 290 20.35 23.78 9.99
CA SER A 290 21.48 23.00 9.45
C SER A 290 21.14 21.50 9.40
N VAL A 291 20.49 20.98 10.44
CA VAL A 291 20.08 19.57 10.53
C VAL A 291 19.04 19.20 9.47
N LEU A 292 18.07 20.07 9.19
CA LEU A 292 17.11 19.85 8.10
C LEU A 292 17.81 19.80 6.74
N SER A 293 18.79 20.67 6.52
CA SER A 293 19.59 20.67 5.28
C SER A 293 20.34 19.35 5.10
N ALA A 294 20.97 18.85 6.15
CA ALA A 294 21.63 17.55 6.15
C ALA A 294 20.64 16.40 5.91
N ALA A 295 19.47 16.41 6.56
CA ALA A 295 18.45 15.38 6.40
C ALA A 295 17.90 15.31 4.96
N LEU A 296 17.66 16.47 4.34
CA LEU A 296 17.26 16.55 2.92
C LEU A 296 18.36 16.07 1.99
N ALA A 297 19.63 16.38 2.28
CA ALA A 297 20.76 15.88 1.50
C ALA A 297 20.85 14.35 1.56
N VAL A 298 20.67 13.75 2.74
CA VAL A 298 20.59 12.28 2.90
C VAL A 298 19.47 11.70 2.04
N ASP A 299 18.27 12.29 2.09
CA ASP A 299 17.12 11.81 1.32
C ASP A 299 17.37 11.89 -0.19
N ILE A 300 17.87 13.02 -0.68
CA ILE A 300 18.20 13.22 -2.09
C ILE A 300 19.26 12.22 -2.54
N LEU A 301 20.39 12.12 -1.83
CA LEU A 301 21.49 11.24 -2.20
C LEU A 301 21.08 9.76 -2.15
N LYS A 302 20.44 9.30 -1.06
CA LYS A 302 19.95 7.92 -0.97
C LYS A 302 18.87 7.62 -2.01
N THR A 303 17.99 8.57 -2.34
CA THR A 303 16.99 8.37 -3.41
C THR A 303 17.65 8.34 -4.80
N TYR A 304 18.69 9.14 -5.05
CA TYR A 304 19.41 9.16 -6.32
C TYR A 304 20.26 7.91 -6.55
N ILE A 305 20.91 7.40 -5.49
CA ILE A 305 21.79 6.22 -5.55
C ILE A 305 20.99 4.93 -5.63
N LYS A 306 19.76 4.89 -5.10
CA LYS A 306 18.91 3.72 -5.23
C LYS A 306 18.83 3.36 -6.72
N PRO A 307 19.30 2.16 -7.13
CA PRO A 307 19.09 1.72 -8.50
C PRO A 307 17.59 1.82 -8.73
N LYS A 308 17.15 2.46 -9.84
CA LYS A 308 15.73 2.54 -10.23
C LYS A 308 15.14 1.16 -10.00
N GLU A 309 14.37 1.01 -8.92
CA GLU A 309 13.83 -0.28 -8.54
C GLU A 309 12.83 -0.65 -9.64
N ARG A 310 13.28 -1.42 -10.63
CA ARG A 310 12.40 -2.43 -11.22
C ARG A 310 11.81 -3.18 -10.03
N PRO A 311 10.49 -3.45 -10.02
CA PRO A 311 9.76 -3.92 -8.85
C PRO A 311 10.59 -4.99 -8.15
N LYS A 312 10.91 -4.74 -6.87
CA LYS A 312 11.76 -5.58 -6.04
C LYS A 312 11.44 -7.04 -6.32
N GLN A 313 12.40 -7.75 -6.93
CA GLN A 313 12.41 -9.20 -6.95
C GLN A 313 12.30 -9.68 -5.51
N SER A 314 11.13 -10.20 -5.17
CA SER A 314 10.92 -10.88 -3.92
C SER A 314 11.68 -12.20 -3.94
N LEU A 315 12.59 -12.35 -2.96
CA LEU A 315 13.18 -13.60 -2.46
C LEU A 315 14.15 -14.37 -3.37
N GLY A 316 15.27 -14.76 -2.78
CA GLY A 316 16.36 -15.55 -3.38
C GLY A 316 16.01 -17.01 -3.66
N LEU A 317 14.88 -17.27 -4.31
CA LEU A 317 14.63 -18.50 -5.07
C LEU A 317 14.56 -18.06 -6.54
N SER A 318 15.60 -18.34 -7.32
CA SER A 318 15.75 -17.83 -8.70
C SER A 318 14.80 -18.55 -9.68
N GLY A 319 13.48 -18.41 -9.51
CA GLY A 319 12.46 -18.93 -10.44
C GLY A 319 12.37 -18.15 -11.76
N GLY A 320 13.08 -17.03 -11.88
CA GLY A 320 13.05 -16.18 -13.08
C GLY A 320 13.45 -16.90 -14.37
N SER A 321 14.40 -17.84 -14.31
CA SER A 321 14.78 -18.65 -15.47
C SER A 321 13.66 -19.62 -15.89
N MET A 322 13.00 -20.26 -14.91
CA MET A 322 11.86 -21.17 -15.16
C MET A 322 10.66 -20.41 -15.74
N ASN A 323 10.33 -19.23 -15.20
CA ASN A 323 9.22 -18.43 -15.71
C ASN A 323 9.45 -18.00 -17.16
N LEU A 324 10.68 -17.57 -17.50
CA LEU A 324 11.04 -17.23 -18.88
C LEU A 324 10.91 -18.44 -19.82
N LYS A 325 11.26 -19.65 -19.35
CA LYS A 325 11.05 -20.89 -20.11
C LYS A 325 9.57 -21.17 -20.33
N ILE A 326 8.74 -21.06 -19.29
CA ILE A 326 7.28 -21.22 -19.38
C ILE A 326 6.70 -20.23 -20.39
N LEU A 327 6.98 -18.94 -20.25
CA LEU A 327 6.46 -17.91 -21.15
C LEU A 327 6.90 -18.11 -22.60
N LYS A 328 8.16 -18.49 -22.83
CA LYS A 328 8.66 -18.80 -24.17
C LYS A 328 7.95 -20.02 -24.76
N SER A 329 7.79 -21.09 -23.99
CA SER A 329 7.07 -22.29 -24.43
C SER A 329 5.60 -22.01 -24.73
N LEU A 330 4.94 -21.16 -23.92
CA LEU A 330 3.58 -20.69 -24.20
C LEU A 330 3.52 -19.95 -25.54
N GLN A 331 4.43 -18.99 -25.76
CA GLN A 331 4.45 -18.21 -27.01
C GLN A 331 4.65 -19.10 -28.23
N GLU A 332 5.55 -20.08 -28.18
CA GLU A 332 5.73 -21.04 -29.28
C GLU A 332 4.46 -21.87 -29.53
N LYS A 333 3.78 -22.31 -28.47
CA LYS A 333 2.51 -23.05 -28.60
C LYS A 333 1.39 -22.18 -29.20
N VAL A 334 1.28 -20.92 -28.79
CA VAL A 334 0.26 -20.01 -29.33
C VAL A 334 0.44 -19.79 -30.83
N LYS A 335 1.68 -19.72 -31.35
CA LYS A 335 1.93 -19.60 -32.79
C LYS A 335 1.31 -20.72 -33.63
N HIS A 336 1.06 -21.89 -33.03
CA HIS A 336 0.47 -23.05 -33.71
C HIS A 336 -1.05 -23.13 -33.56
N THR A 337 -1.67 -22.20 -32.82
CA THR A 337 -3.13 -22.08 -32.74
C THR A 337 -3.69 -21.32 -33.95
N PRO A 338 -4.98 -21.49 -34.32
CA PRO A 338 -5.59 -20.80 -35.45
C PRO A 338 -5.43 -19.27 -35.38
N ALA A 339 -5.11 -18.63 -36.50
CA ALA A 339 -4.75 -17.20 -36.55
C ALA A 339 -5.83 -16.26 -35.98
N ASN A 340 -7.10 -16.63 -36.10
CA ASN A 340 -8.22 -15.88 -35.54
C ASN A 340 -8.35 -16.00 -34.00
N ILE A 341 -7.71 -16.98 -33.38
CA ILE A 341 -7.76 -17.23 -31.93
C ILE A 341 -6.51 -16.70 -31.22
N GLN A 342 -5.36 -16.69 -31.89
CA GLN A 342 -4.08 -16.24 -31.33
C GLN A 342 -4.15 -14.90 -30.55
N PRO A 343 -4.83 -13.84 -31.04
CA PRO A 343 -4.89 -12.58 -30.31
C PRO A 343 -5.61 -12.69 -28.96
N HIS A 344 -6.62 -13.56 -28.86
CA HIS A 344 -7.39 -13.77 -27.64
C HIS A 344 -6.57 -14.54 -26.59
N ILE A 345 -5.88 -15.61 -27.01
CA ILE A 345 -5.00 -16.37 -26.10
C ILE A 345 -3.82 -15.49 -25.64
N ASN A 346 -3.20 -14.74 -26.54
CA ASN A 346 -2.11 -13.82 -26.16
C ASN A 346 -2.59 -12.77 -25.16
N ARG A 347 -3.79 -12.19 -25.34
CA ARG A 347 -4.33 -11.18 -24.44
C ARG A 347 -4.59 -11.73 -23.03
N ILE A 348 -5.20 -12.90 -22.90
CA ILE A 348 -5.46 -13.48 -21.56
C ILE A 348 -4.14 -13.87 -20.88
N MET A 349 -3.18 -14.42 -21.61
CA MET A 349 -1.87 -14.79 -21.06
C MET A 349 -1.07 -13.57 -20.60
N SER A 350 -1.07 -12.48 -21.39
CA SER A 350 -0.45 -11.21 -20.98
C SER A 350 -1.14 -10.63 -19.75
N SER A 351 -2.48 -10.62 -19.71
CA SER A 351 -3.24 -10.13 -18.55
C SER A 351 -2.88 -10.90 -17.28
N ILE A 352 -2.80 -12.23 -17.35
CA ILE A 352 -2.38 -13.07 -16.23
C ILE A 352 -0.95 -12.73 -15.80
N ALA A 353 -0.01 -12.64 -16.75
CA ALA A 353 1.39 -12.33 -16.45
C ALA A 353 1.62 -10.92 -15.87
N GLU A 354 0.81 -9.93 -16.28
CA GLU A 354 0.87 -8.56 -15.78
C GLU A 354 0.30 -8.44 -14.36
N ASN A 355 -0.79 -9.16 -14.08
CA ASN A 355 -1.47 -9.13 -12.77
C ASN A 355 -0.80 -10.04 -11.73
N ASP A 356 -0.09 -11.08 -12.17
CA ASP A 356 0.63 -12.00 -11.29
C ASP A 356 2.03 -11.47 -10.91
N LYS A 357 2.06 -10.45 -10.05
CA LYS A 357 3.27 -9.72 -9.63
C LYS A 357 4.43 -10.60 -9.12
N HIS A 358 4.14 -11.84 -8.70
CA HIS A 358 5.12 -12.79 -8.19
C HIS A 358 5.24 -14.09 -9.03
N ASN A 359 4.58 -14.15 -10.18
CA ASN A 359 4.49 -15.33 -11.04
C ASN A 359 4.00 -16.57 -10.27
N ILE A 360 3.12 -16.38 -9.29
CA ILE A 360 2.56 -17.44 -8.45
C ILE A 360 1.82 -18.46 -9.31
N ILE A 361 1.06 -18.01 -10.31
CA ILE A 361 0.26 -18.86 -11.18
C ILE A 361 1.17 -19.82 -11.95
N SER A 362 2.19 -19.33 -12.64
CA SER A 362 3.09 -20.16 -13.44
C SER A 362 4.09 -20.97 -12.59
N LEU A 363 4.57 -20.43 -11.47
CA LEU A 363 5.67 -21.02 -10.70
C LEU A 363 5.22 -21.83 -9.46
N THR A 364 3.92 -21.95 -9.18
CA THR A 364 3.44 -22.75 -8.03
C THR A 364 4.05 -24.16 -7.97
N PRO A 365 4.09 -24.96 -9.07
CA PRO A 365 4.74 -26.27 -9.03
C PRO A 365 6.25 -26.19 -8.72
N TYR A 366 6.94 -25.20 -9.27
CA TYR A 366 8.38 -24.99 -9.07
C TYR A 366 8.69 -24.61 -7.62
N TYR A 367 7.96 -23.65 -7.07
CA TYR A 367 8.14 -23.21 -5.69
C TYR A 367 7.73 -24.29 -4.68
N PHE A 368 6.70 -25.08 -4.98
CA PHE A 368 6.36 -26.25 -4.18
C PHE A 368 7.49 -27.28 -4.17
N TYR A 369 8.03 -27.65 -5.33
CA TYR A 369 9.18 -28.57 -5.42
C TYR A 369 10.42 -28.05 -4.66
N ALA A 370 10.69 -26.74 -4.73
CA ALA A 370 11.76 -26.12 -3.96
C ALA A 370 11.54 -26.14 -2.43
N SER A 371 10.29 -26.35 -1.99
CA SER A 371 9.89 -26.32 -0.58
C SER A 371 9.93 -27.70 0.09
N ILE A 372 10.07 -28.79 -0.67
CA ILE A 372 9.99 -30.17 -0.15
C ILE A 372 11.36 -30.85 0.04
N ASN A 373 11.39 -31.88 0.89
CA ASN A 373 12.45 -32.86 0.98
C ASN A 373 12.30 -33.85 -0.18
N VAL A 374 13.09 -33.63 -1.23
CA VAL A 374 13.06 -34.44 -2.45
C VAL A 374 13.59 -35.86 -2.15
N LYS A 375 12.73 -36.87 -2.31
CA LYS A 375 13.08 -38.29 -2.32
C LYS A 375 13.43 -38.75 -3.73
N HIS A 376 12.67 -38.29 -4.71
CA HIS A 376 12.82 -38.59 -6.13
C HIS A 376 13.06 -37.29 -6.92
N PRO A 377 14.29 -37.03 -7.40
CA PRO A 377 14.58 -35.83 -8.18
C PRO A 377 13.70 -35.72 -9.42
N LEU A 378 13.11 -34.55 -9.62
CA LEU A 378 12.30 -34.25 -10.80
C LEU A 378 13.12 -33.52 -11.85
N SER A 379 12.88 -33.83 -13.12
CA SER A 379 13.55 -33.14 -14.23
C SER A 379 13.03 -31.71 -14.37
N GLU A 380 13.88 -30.82 -14.89
CA GLU A 380 13.47 -29.45 -15.21
C GLU A 380 12.34 -29.43 -16.25
N GLU A 381 12.36 -30.37 -17.20
CA GLU A 381 11.30 -30.53 -18.21
C GLU A 381 9.94 -30.86 -17.57
N LEU A 382 9.91 -31.71 -16.55
CA LEU A 382 8.67 -32.02 -15.85
C LEU A 382 8.12 -30.78 -15.12
N LEU A 383 8.97 -30.03 -14.42
CA LEU A 383 8.56 -28.79 -13.75
C LEU A 383 8.06 -27.74 -14.75
N LEU A 384 8.67 -27.65 -15.92
CA LEU A 384 8.20 -26.80 -17.03
C LEU A 384 6.81 -27.23 -17.52
N LYS A 385 6.58 -28.53 -17.74
CA LYS A 385 5.27 -29.07 -18.14
C LYS A 385 4.19 -28.75 -17.11
N LEU A 386 4.49 -28.93 -15.82
CA LEU A 386 3.54 -28.61 -14.74
C LEU A 386 3.24 -27.10 -14.67
N GLY A 387 4.25 -26.24 -14.85
CA GLY A 387 4.04 -24.79 -14.91
C GLY A 387 3.19 -24.36 -16.11
N LEU A 388 3.40 -24.96 -17.28
CA LEU A 388 2.57 -24.75 -18.48
C LEU A 388 1.13 -25.20 -18.25
N ALA A 389 0.94 -26.39 -17.70
CA ALA A 389 -0.38 -26.92 -17.36
C ALA A 389 -1.14 -25.97 -16.42
N ASN A 390 -0.46 -25.44 -15.39
CA ASN A 390 -1.09 -24.50 -14.45
C ASN A 390 -1.54 -23.20 -15.14
N MET A 391 -0.74 -22.67 -16.07
CA MET A 391 -1.11 -21.49 -16.87
C MET A 391 -2.30 -21.77 -17.79
N TYR A 392 -2.34 -22.94 -18.44
CA TYR A 392 -3.46 -23.32 -19.30
C TYR A 392 -4.76 -23.47 -18.50
N GLY A 393 -4.70 -24.17 -17.37
CA GLY A 393 -5.85 -24.34 -16.49
C GLY A 393 -6.36 -22.99 -15.97
N TRP A 394 -5.46 -22.17 -15.40
CA TRP A 394 -5.83 -20.86 -14.88
C TRP A 394 -6.48 -19.98 -15.96
N ALA A 395 -5.89 -19.90 -17.16
CA ALA A 395 -6.43 -19.10 -18.24
C ALA A 395 -7.77 -19.62 -18.79
N ALA A 396 -7.95 -20.94 -18.86
CA ALA A 396 -9.22 -21.52 -19.29
C ALA A 396 -10.33 -21.21 -18.27
N TYR A 397 -10.08 -21.47 -16.99
CA TYR A 397 -11.06 -21.26 -15.94
C TYR A 397 -11.37 -19.79 -15.70
N THR A 398 -10.41 -18.86 -15.81
CA THR A 398 -10.72 -17.42 -15.80
C THR A 398 -11.70 -17.04 -16.91
N ILE A 399 -11.54 -17.59 -18.12
CA ILE A 399 -12.49 -17.29 -19.21
C ILE A 399 -13.86 -17.91 -18.90
N TYR A 400 -13.94 -19.13 -18.37
CA TYR A 400 -15.22 -19.73 -18.00
C TYR A 400 -15.92 -18.96 -16.87
N ASP A 401 -15.15 -18.48 -15.88
CA ASP A 401 -15.62 -17.64 -14.78
C ASP A 401 -16.25 -16.35 -15.31
N ASP A 402 -15.61 -15.65 -16.26
CA ASP A 402 -16.21 -14.48 -16.94
C ASP A 402 -17.63 -14.83 -17.47
N PHE A 403 -17.84 -16.03 -18.03
CA PHE A 403 -19.16 -16.45 -18.52
C PHE A 403 -20.14 -16.77 -17.40
N PHE A 404 -19.71 -17.43 -16.33
CA PHE A 404 -20.56 -17.69 -15.18
C PHE A 404 -21.05 -16.38 -14.56
N ASP A 405 -20.24 -15.33 -14.58
CA ASP A 405 -20.55 -13.99 -14.05
C ASP A 405 -21.30 -13.07 -15.03
N ASN A 406 -21.70 -13.57 -16.21
CA ASN A 406 -22.32 -12.80 -17.29
C ASN A 406 -21.44 -11.65 -17.85
N GLU A 407 -20.13 -11.72 -17.67
CA GLU A 407 -19.12 -10.80 -18.24
C GLU A 407 -18.40 -11.39 -19.46
N GLY A 408 -18.74 -12.64 -19.80
CA GLY A 408 -18.10 -13.46 -20.83
C GLY A 408 -18.19 -12.85 -22.22
N ASN A 409 -17.05 -12.84 -22.92
CA ASN A 409 -17.01 -12.50 -24.34
C ASN A 409 -17.00 -13.79 -25.18
N VAL A 410 -18.06 -14.01 -25.97
CA VAL A 410 -18.25 -15.19 -26.83
C VAL A 410 -17.02 -15.51 -27.70
N LEU A 411 -16.27 -14.50 -28.15
CA LEU A 411 -15.05 -14.68 -28.95
C LEU A 411 -13.91 -15.38 -28.18
N LYS A 412 -13.92 -15.32 -26.85
CA LYS A 412 -12.93 -15.99 -25.99
C LYS A 412 -13.24 -17.47 -25.75
N LEU A 413 -14.47 -17.95 -25.99
CA LEU A 413 -14.88 -19.31 -25.60
C LEU A 413 -14.03 -20.41 -26.28
N SER A 414 -13.76 -20.26 -27.58
CA SER A 414 -12.88 -21.18 -28.31
C SER A 414 -11.45 -21.17 -27.76
N SER A 415 -10.99 -20.03 -27.22
CA SER A 415 -9.69 -19.93 -26.56
C SER A 415 -9.67 -20.75 -25.27
N ALA A 416 -10.71 -20.65 -24.43
CA ALA A 416 -10.84 -21.46 -23.22
C ALA A 416 -10.79 -22.97 -23.53
N ASN A 417 -11.54 -23.42 -24.54
CA ASN A 417 -11.54 -24.82 -24.96
C ASN A 417 -10.19 -25.31 -25.50
N ILE A 418 -9.41 -24.45 -26.16
CA ILE A 418 -8.04 -24.79 -26.58
C ILE A 418 -7.13 -24.92 -25.36
N LEU A 419 -7.20 -23.96 -24.44
CA LEU A 419 -6.38 -23.94 -23.23
C LEU A 419 -6.68 -25.15 -22.33
N LEU A 420 -7.95 -25.48 -22.10
CA LEU A 420 -8.35 -26.66 -21.35
C LEU A 420 -7.85 -27.96 -22.01
N ARG A 421 -7.91 -28.05 -23.35
CA ARG A 421 -7.34 -29.20 -24.07
C ARG A 421 -5.82 -29.29 -23.91
N GLU A 422 -5.10 -28.17 -23.95
CA GLU A 422 -3.65 -28.19 -23.73
C GLU A 422 -3.29 -28.59 -22.27
N LEU A 423 -4.10 -28.20 -21.28
CA LEU A 423 -3.98 -28.72 -19.91
C LEU A 423 -4.12 -30.25 -19.89
N VAL A 424 -5.20 -30.79 -20.46
CA VAL A 424 -5.47 -32.23 -20.49
C VAL A 424 -4.39 -32.98 -21.26
N CYS A 425 -4.01 -32.53 -22.45
CA CYS A 425 -2.95 -33.13 -23.26
C CYS A 425 -1.60 -33.16 -22.51
N THR A 426 -1.29 -32.10 -21.76
CA THR A 426 -0.07 -32.05 -20.95
C THR A 426 -0.10 -33.16 -19.90
N TYR A 427 -1.18 -33.31 -19.13
CA TYR A 427 -1.29 -34.36 -18.11
C TYR A 427 -1.40 -35.77 -18.69
N GLU A 428 -2.09 -35.97 -19.81
CA GLU A 428 -2.13 -37.26 -20.53
C GLU A 428 -0.74 -37.76 -20.89
N SER A 429 0.16 -36.86 -21.32
CA SER A 429 1.55 -37.21 -21.59
C SER A 429 2.31 -37.65 -20.33
N LEU A 430 1.95 -37.13 -19.15
CA LEU A 430 2.52 -37.52 -17.87
C LEU A 430 1.97 -38.86 -17.37
N PHE A 431 0.73 -39.21 -17.70
CA PHE A 431 0.10 -40.47 -17.29
C PHE A 431 0.70 -41.71 -17.96
N ILE A 432 1.46 -41.54 -19.05
CA ILE A 432 2.21 -42.65 -19.66
C ILE A 432 3.19 -43.25 -18.65
N GLU A 433 3.87 -42.38 -17.89
CA GLU A 433 4.80 -42.78 -16.84
C GLU A 433 4.11 -42.95 -15.47
N TYR A 434 3.03 -42.20 -15.23
CA TYR A 434 2.33 -42.14 -13.94
C TYR A 434 0.82 -42.41 -14.06
N PRO A 435 0.38 -43.62 -14.50
CA PRO A 435 -1.02 -43.88 -14.86
C PRO A 435 -1.99 -43.78 -13.69
N SER A 436 -1.56 -44.08 -12.46
CA SER A 436 -2.45 -44.09 -11.29
C SER A 436 -2.94 -42.70 -10.87
N PHE A 437 -2.31 -41.62 -11.33
CA PHE A 437 -2.77 -40.25 -11.04
C PHE A 437 -3.95 -39.80 -11.93
N ARG A 438 -4.19 -40.50 -13.06
CA ARG A 438 -5.21 -40.13 -14.06
C ARG A 438 -6.59 -39.92 -13.44
N ASN A 439 -7.04 -40.86 -12.60
CA ASN A 439 -8.37 -40.78 -11.99
C ASN A 439 -8.48 -39.59 -11.03
N GLU A 440 -7.41 -39.30 -10.29
CA GLU A 440 -7.40 -38.18 -9.34
C GLU A 440 -7.38 -36.83 -10.07
N PHE A 441 -6.68 -36.73 -11.20
CA PHE A 441 -6.75 -35.55 -12.08
C PHE A 441 -8.18 -35.28 -12.54
N HIS A 442 -8.88 -36.27 -13.08
CA HIS A 442 -10.27 -36.10 -13.54
C HIS A 442 -11.21 -35.74 -12.39
N LYS A 443 -11.06 -36.41 -11.24
CA LYS A 443 -11.84 -36.09 -10.04
C LYS A 443 -11.66 -34.63 -9.61
N ILE A 444 -10.44 -34.09 -9.71
CA ILE A 444 -10.19 -32.67 -9.39
C ILE A 444 -10.89 -31.74 -10.39
N LEU A 445 -10.91 -32.07 -11.68
CA LEU A 445 -11.67 -31.30 -12.67
C LEU A 445 -13.18 -31.38 -12.41
N ASP A 446 -13.69 -32.57 -12.06
CA ASP A 446 -15.11 -32.77 -11.72
C ASP A 446 -15.51 -31.94 -10.49
N VAL A 447 -14.62 -31.77 -9.51
CA VAL A 447 -14.84 -30.90 -8.34
C VAL A 447 -14.99 -29.44 -8.77
N ILE A 448 -14.14 -28.94 -9.68
CA ILE A 448 -14.22 -27.57 -10.19
C ILE A 448 -15.56 -27.36 -10.91
N ASP A 449 -15.90 -28.25 -11.83
CA ASP A 449 -17.14 -28.16 -12.61
C ASP A 449 -18.39 -28.28 -11.72
N SER A 450 -18.36 -29.16 -10.73
CA SER A 450 -19.44 -29.30 -9.74
C SER A 450 -19.60 -28.04 -8.87
N ALA A 451 -18.49 -27.37 -8.52
CA ALA A 451 -18.53 -26.13 -7.76
C ALA A 451 -19.15 -24.99 -8.60
N ASN A 452 -18.73 -24.85 -9.86
CA ASN A 452 -19.29 -23.87 -10.79
C ASN A 452 -20.79 -24.11 -11.05
N GLN A 453 -21.19 -25.37 -11.29
CA GLN A 453 -22.59 -25.71 -11.50
C GLN A 453 -23.45 -25.36 -10.29
N ARG A 454 -22.95 -25.67 -9.07
CA ARG A 454 -23.66 -25.38 -7.82
C ARG A 454 -23.91 -23.87 -7.66
N GLU A 455 -22.94 -23.04 -8.02
CA GLU A 455 -23.08 -21.58 -7.99
C GLU A 455 -24.14 -21.08 -8.97
N VAL A 456 -24.10 -21.53 -10.23
CA VAL A 456 -25.10 -21.13 -11.23
C VAL A 456 -26.52 -21.52 -10.80
N GLU A 457 -26.70 -22.70 -10.21
CA GLU A 457 -28.00 -23.21 -9.79
C GLU A 457 -28.57 -22.53 -8.54
N HIS A 458 -27.72 -22.29 -7.53
CA HIS A 458 -28.19 -21.94 -6.17
C HIS A 458 -27.89 -20.50 -5.76
N TYR A 459 -26.91 -19.88 -6.40
CA TYR A 459 -26.32 -18.60 -6.02
C TYR A 459 -26.56 -17.49 -7.05
N ARG A 460 -27.62 -17.66 -7.86
CA ARG A 460 -28.13 -16.64 -8.76
C ARG A 460 -29.58 -16.26 -8.40
N PHE A 461 -29.94 -15.00 -8.63
CA PHE A 461 -31.31 -14.52 -8.50
C PHE A 461 -31.61 -13.42 -9.52
N SER A 462 -32.87 -13.29 -9.89
CA SER A 462 -33.36 -12.25 -10.82
C SER A 462 -34.38 -11.30 -10.17
N GLU A 463 -34.81 -11.59 -8.95
CA GLU A 463 -35.80 -10.79 -8.23
C GLU A 463 -35.13 -9.66 -7.44
N ASN A 464 -35.64 -8.44 -7.57
CA ASN A 464 -35.14 -7.31 -6.78
C ASN A 464 -35.42 -7.45 -5.28
N ASN A 465 -36.42 -8.24 -4.87
CA ASN A 465 -36.79 -8.43 -3.48
C ASN A 465 -36.53 -9.87 -3.04
N ILE A 466 -35.47 -10.05 -2.26
CA ILE A 466 -34.95 -11.35 -1.87
C ILE A 466 -35.54 -11.75 -0.52
N SER A 467 -36.20 -12.90 -0.46
CA SER A 467 -36.57 -13.52 0.82
C SER A 467 -35.35 -14.16 1.47
N LEU A 468 -34.90 -13.60 2.60
CA LEU A 468 -33.71 -14.09 3.30
C LEU A 468 -33.87 -15.52 3.79
N LYS A 469 -35.11 -15.95 4.09
CA LYS A 469 -35.41 -17.32 4.54
C LYS A 469 -34.96 -18.38 3.53
N LYS A 470 -35.01 -18.07 2.22
CA LYS A 470 -34.55 -18.97 1.15
C LYS A 470 -33.08 -19.32 1.29
N TYR A 471 -32.28 -18.41 1.84
CA TYR A 471 -30.82 -18.54 1.89
C TYR A 471 -30.30 -19.05 3.23
N LEU A 472 -31.15 -19.21 4.24
CA LEU A 472 -30.75 -19.71 5.57
C LEU A 472 -30.43 -21.20 5.59
N SER A 473 -30.92 -21.96 4.61
CA SER A 473 -30.63 -23.38 4.46
C SER A 473 -29.31 -23.64 3.74
N TYR A 474 -28.75 -22.64 3.07
CA TYR A 474 -27.40 -22.78 2.51
C TYR A 474 -26.42 -22.74 3.68
N HIS A 475 -25.66 -23.81 3.80
CA HIS A 475 -24.61 -23.86 4.80
C HIS A 475 -23.50 -22.90 4.37
N VAL A 476 -23.18 -21.91 5.21
CA VAL A 476 -21.98 -21.08 5.07
C VAL A 476 -20.78 -21.96 5.39
N ASP A 477 -20.43 -22.85 4.48
CA ASP A 477 -19.19 -23.61 4.58
C ASP A 477 -18.08 -22.92 3.80
N LEU A 478 -17.59 -21.84 4.38
CA LEU A 478 -16.40 -21.12 3.94
C LEU A 478 -15.16 -22.04 3.81
N THR A 479 -15.19 -23.29 4.29
CA THR A 479 -14.06 -24.23 4.14
C THR A 479 -13.89 -24.73 2.71
N ILE A 480 -14.95 -24.74 1.89
CA ILE A 480 -14.94 -25.31 0.53
C ILE A 480 -15.01 -24.27 -0.59
N SER A 481 -14.97 -22.96 -0.28
CA SER A 481 -15.01 -21.89 -1.29
C SER A 481 -13.88 -21.99 -2.34
N GLY A 482 -12.77 -22.65 -1.99
CA GLY A 482 -11.64 -22.90 -2.88
C GLY A 482 -11.85 -23.99 -3.93
N GLU A 483 -12.97 -24.73 -3.92
CA GLU A 483 -13.24 -25.82 -4.87
C GLU A 483 -13.21 -25.34 -6.34
N LYS A 484 -13.70 -24.13 -6.64
CA LYS A 484 -13.65 -23.55 -8.01
C LYS A 484 -12.23 -23.38 -8.54
N SER A 485 -11.26 -23.22 -7.64
CA SER A 485 -9.86 -22.94 -7.97
C SER A 485 -8.92 -24.12 -7.67
N ILE A 486 -9.41 -25.28 -7.23
CA ILE A 486 -8.57 -26.38 -6.72
C ILE A 486 -7.64 -26.96 -7.81
N GLY A 487 -7.94 -26.71 -9.09
CA GLY A 487 -7.06 -27.05 -10.21
C GLY A 487 -5.65 -26.45 -10.08
N HIS A 488 -5.51 -25.32 -9.37
CA HIS A 488 -4.21 -24.71 -9.09
C HIS A 488 -3.29 -25.60 -8.23
N ALA A 489 -3.85 -26.57 -7.51
CA ALA A 489 -3.12 -27.54 -6.70
C ALA A 489 -2.60 -28.75 -7.49
N LEU A 490 -3.00 -28.94 -8.75
CA LEU A 490 -2.70 -30.15 -9.53
C LEU A 490 -1.19 -30.44 -9.63
N GLY A 491 -0.37 -29.42 -9.90
CA GLY A 491 1.08 -29.58 -9.98
C GLY A 491 1.71 -30.03 -8.65
N PRO A 492 1.49 -29.31 -7.54
CA PRO A 492 1.89 -29.73 -6.20
C PRO A 492 1.41 -31.14 -5.79
N LEU A 493 0.15 -31.49 -6.12
CA LEU A 493 -0.40 -32.81 -5.85
C LEU A 493 0.29 -33.90 -6.68
N PHE A 494 0.56 -33.64 -7.95
CA PHE A 494 1.29 -34.54 -8.82
C PHE A 494 2.73 -34.76 -8.33
N ILE A 495 3.42 -33.68 -7.94
CA ILE A 495 4.76 -33.74 -7.33
C ILE A 495 4.71 -34.59 -6.06
N THR A 496 3.74 -34.36 -5.18
CA THR A 496 3.58 -35.12 -3.93
C THR A 496 3.33 -36.61 -4.22
N TYR A 497 2.49 -36.91 -5.20
CA TYR A 497 2.25 -38.28 -5.65
C TYR A 497 3.54 -38.95 -6.12
N ILE A 498 4.39 -38.28 -6.91
CA ILE A 498 5.69 -38.85 -7.33
C ILE A 498 6.59 -39.10 -6.12
N GLN A 499 6.62 -38.19 -5.14
CA GLN A 499 7.47 -38.34 -3.95
C GLN A 499 7.03 -39.46 -3.01
N GLU A 500 5.73 -39.78 -2.95
CA GLU A 500 5.15 -40.74 -2.01
C GLU A 500 4.68 -42.05 -2.67
N ALA A 501 4.62 -42.10 -4.01
CA ALA A 501 4.07 -43.19 -4.82
C ALA A 501 2.65 -43.65 -4.39
N SER A 502 1.88 -42.79 -3.73
CA SER A 502 0.55 -43.13 -3.20
C SER A 502 -0.33 -41.90 -2.97
N LEU A 503 -1.55 -41.97 -3.53
CA LEU A 503 -2.65 -41.03 -3.28
C LEU A 503 -3.23 -41.16 -1.87
N GLU A 504 -3.03 -42.31 -1.22
CA GLU A 504 -3.53 -42.57 0.13
C GLU A 504 -2.60 -42.03 1.23
N SER A 505 -1.40 -41.57 0.86
CA SER A 505 -0.43 -41.05 1.81
C SER A 505 -0.97 -39.86 2.60
N THR A 506 -0.59 -39.78 3.88
CA THR A 506 -0.95 -38.65 4.74
C THR A 506 -0.44 -37.32 4.18
N ASN A 507 0.74 -37.32 3.55
CA ASN A 507 1.29 -36.14 2.90
C ASN A 507 0.41 -35.66 1.74
N TYR A 508 -0.05 -36.57 0.88
CA TYR A 508 -0.95 -36.22 -0.23
C TYR A 508 -2.24 -35.56 0.27
N LYS A 509 -2.92 -36.20 1.23
CA LYS A 509 -4.17 -35.69 1.81
C LYS A 509 -3.98 -34.34 2.50
N ASN A 510 -2.86 -34.16 3.22
CA ASN A 510 -2.57 -32.89 3.87
C ASN A 510 -2.22 -31.77 2.87
N ILE A 511 -1.49 -32.07 1.78
CA ILE A 511 -1.20 -31.09 0.73
C ILE A 511 -2.48 -30.65 0.02
N TYR A 512 -3.38 -31.59 -0.32
CA TYR A 512 -4.69 -31.27 -0.87
C TYR A 512 -5.46 -30.30 0.05
N LYS A 513 -5.53 -30.63 1.35
CA LYS A 513 -6.21 -29.81 2.33
C LYS A 513 -5.57 -28.42 2.52
N ILE A 514 -4.24 -28.33 2.50
CA ILE A 514 -3.54 -27.04 2.57
C ILE A 514 -3.91 -26.15 1.39
N PHE A 515 -3.88 -26.68 0.16
CA PHE A 515 -4.26 -25.90 -1.01
C PHE A 515 -5.74 -25.51 -0.99
N LEU A 516 -6.62 -26.40 -0.55
CA LEU A 516 -8.04 -26.06 -0.39
C LEU A 516 -8.22 -24.91 0.61
N LEU A 517 -7.59 -24.97 1.80
CA LEU A 517 -7.67 -23.88 2.79
C LEU A 517 -7.09 -22.56 2.25
N TYR A 518 -5.95 -22.62 1.56
CA TYR A 518 -5.33 -21.46 0.92
C TYR A 518 -6.27 -20.80 -0.11
N LEU A 519 -6.82 -21.59 -1.02
CA LEU A 519 -7.70 -21.12 -2.08
C LEU A 519 -9.04 -20.63 -1.53
N SER A 520 -9.58 -21.28 -0.49
CA SER A 520 -10.77 -20.80 0.21
C SER A 520 -10.51 -19.44 0.86
N ILE A 521 -9.39 -19.25 1.55
CA ILE A 521 -9.03 -17.94 2.14
C ILE A 521 -8.95 -16.86 1.06
N ARG A 522 -8.30 -17.18 -0.07
CA ARG A 522 -8.19 -16.26 -1.20
C ARG A 522 -9.57 -15.86 -1.73
N GLN A 523 -10.42 -16.83 -2.07
CA GLN A 523 -11.76 -16.57 -2.59
C GLN A 523 -12.59 -15.71 -1.64
N ILE A 524 -12.58 -16.03 -0.34
CA ILE A 524 -13.32 -15.25 0.66
C ILE A 524 -12.83 -13.80 0.74
N THR A 525 -11.52 -13.60 0.57
CA THR A 525 -10.94 -12.25 0.59
C THR A 525 -11.36 -11.46 -0.65
N ASP A 526 -11.37 -12.09 -1.82
CA ASP A 526 -11.86 -11.48 -3.07
C ASP A 526 -13.37 -11.15 -2.93
N ASP A 527 -14.19 -12.10 -2.49
CA ASP A 527 -15.62 -11.90 -2.23
C ASP A 527 -15.89 -10.80 -1.18
N MET A 528 -15.01 -10.60 -0.20
CA MET A 528 -15.13 -9.52 0.78
C MET A 528 -15.05 -8.13 0.15
N HIS A 529 -14.31 -7.99 -0.95
CA HIS A 529 -14.19 -6.75 -1.71
C HIS A 529 -15.37 -6.56 -2.67
N ASP A 530 -15.84 -7.63 -3.30
CA ASP A 530 -16.75 -7.55 -4.46
C ASP A 530 -18.21 -7.90 -4.14
N TRP A 531 -18.55 -8.34 -2.92
CA TRP A 531 -19.89 -8.85 -2.57
C TRP A 531 -21.07 -7.93 -2.93
N LEU A 532 -20.90 -6.61 -2.88
CA LEU A 532 -21.99 -5.68 -3.19
C LEU A 532 -22.22 -5.60 -4.70
N ASP A 533 -21.13 -5.56 -5.48
CA ASP A 533 -21.19 -5.54 -6.94
C ASP A 533 -21.73 -6.87 -7.47
N ASP A 534 -21.29 -7.99 -6.88
CA ASP A 534 -21.85 -9.32 -7.13
C ASP A 534 -23.36 -9.36 -6.85
N LEU A 535 -23.77 -8.86 -5.67
CA LEU A 535 -25.19 -8.79 -5.32
C LEU A 535 -25.99 -7.96 -6.33
N HIS A 536 -25.45 -6.85 -6.84
CA HIS A 536 -26.10 -6.03 -7.87
C HIS A 536 -26.22 -6.75 -9.22
N LYS A 537 -25.27 -7.64 -9.54
CA LYS A 537 -25.31 -8.51 -10.73
C LYS A 537 -26.22 -9.72 -10.57
N GLY A 538 -26.87 -9.89 -9.41
CA GLY A 538 -27.73 -11.05 -9.14
C GLY A 538 -26.96 -12.28 -8.65
N ILE A 539 -25.72 -12.07 -8.16
CA ILE A 539 -24.79 -13.10 -7.70
C ILE A 539 -24.79 -13.13 -6.17
N ILE A 540 -24.80 -14.34 -5.57
CA ILE A 540 -24.75 -14.54 -4.12
C ILE A 540 -23.52 -15.36 -3.78
N ASN A 541 -22.46 -14.72 -3.31
CA ASN A 541 -21.26 -15.41 -2.83
C ASN A 541 -21.35 -15.76 -1.33
N ASP A 542 -20.35 -16.47 -0.80
CA ASP A 542 -20.38 -16.93 0.60
C ASP A 542 -20.41 -15.77 1.61
N VAL A 543 -19.78 -14.63 1.27
CA VAL A 543 -19.83 -13.39 2.05
C VAL A 543 -21.25 -12.84 2.10
N THR A 544 -21.96 -12.84 0.97
CA THR A 544 -23.35 -12.39 0.88
C THR A 544 -24.28 -13.27 1.69
N ILE A 545 -24.10 -14.61 1.66
CA ILE A 545 -24.86 -15.55 2.49
C ILE A 545 -24.63 -15.24 3.97
N GLN A 546 -23.39 -14.99 4.39
CA GLN A 546 -23.09 -14.59 5.77
C GLN A 546 -23.79 -13.27 6.17
N ILE A 547 -23.82 -12.27 5.28
CA ILE A 547 -24.56 -11.02 5.50
C ILE A 547 -26.06 -11.29 5.64
N PHE A 548 -26.64 -12.18 4.82
CA PHE A 548 -28.05 -12.55 4.89
C PHE A 548 -28.41 -13.26 6.20
N HIS A 549 -27.55 -14.16 6.69
CA HIS A 549 -27.72 -14.75 8.01
C HIS A 549 -27.74 -13.70 9.12
N ASP A 550 -26.81 -12.74 9.09
CA ASP A 550 -26.73 -11.68 10.10
C ASP A 550 -27.89 -10.68 9.99
N ALA A 551 -28.34 -10.37 8.77
CA ALA A 551 -29.54 -9.57 8.53
C ALA A 551 -30.78 -10.25 9.09
N TYR A 552 -30.93 -11.57 8.88
CA TYR A 552 -32.04 -12.33 9.42
C TYR A 552 -32.02 -12.37 10.95
N ARG A 553 -30.85 -12.54 11.58
CA ARG A 553 -30.68 -12.44 13.05
C ARG A 553 -31.09 -11.07 13.58
N LYS A 554 -30.89 -10.00 12.81
CA LYS A 554 -31.39 -8.64 13.10
C LYS A 554 -32.87 -8.43 12.75
N ARG A 555 -33.62 -9.51 12.50
CA ARG A 555 -35.07 -9.56 12.22
C ARG A 555 -35.49 -8.98 10.86
N TYR A 556 -34.56 -8.82 9.92
CA TYR A 556 -34.93 -8.56 8.54
C TYR A 556 -35.43 -9.85 7.89
N LYS A 557 -36.58 -9.79 7.20
CA LYS A 557 -37.15 -10.96 6.50
C LYS A 557 -36.85 -10.94 5.00
N ASN A 558 -36.86 -9.75 4.42
CA ASN A 558 -36.60 -9.52 3.02
C ASN A 558 -35.59 -8.38 2.86
N ILE A 559 -34.93 -8.36 1.71
CA ILE A 559 -33.99 -7.33 1.27
C ILE A 559 -34.36 -6.91 -0.13
N THR A 560 -34.45 -5.60 -0.38
CA THR A 560 -34.59 -5.06 -1.72
C THR A 560 -33.23 -4.57 -2.21
N VAL A 561 -32.68 -5.23 -3.22
CA VAL A 561 -31.38 -4.89 -3.85
C VAL A 561 -31.41 -3.43 -4.33
N LEU A 562 -30.27 -2.73 -4.25
CA LEU A 562 -30.10 -1.29 -4.48
C LEU A 562 -30.74 -0.38 -3.41
N LYS A 563 -31.93 -0.73 -2.89
CA LYS A 563 -32.61 0.10 -1.88
C LYS A 563 -32.06 -0.12 -0.47
N ASP A 564 -31.66 -1.35 -0.16
CA ASP A 564 -31.15 -1.75 1.16
C ASP A 564 -29.61 -1.74 1.26
N ASP A 565 -28.88 -1.23 0.25
CA ASP A 565 -27.40 -1.27 0.21
C ASP A 565 -26.77 -0.71 1.49
N ASN A 566 -27.17 0.49 1.91
CA ASN A 566 -26.68 1.12 3.14
C ASN A 566 -26.92 0.25 4.38
N LYS A 567 -28.04 -0.47 4.42
CA LYS A 567 -28.40 -1.36 5.52
C LYS A 567 -27.56 -2.63 5.47
N LEU A 568 -27.34 -3.23 4.31
CA LEU A 568 -26.47 -4.38 4.13
C LEU A 568 -25.01 -4.05 4.44
N MET A 569 -24.50 -2.94 3.93
CA MET A 569 -23.16 -2.42 4.24
C MET A 569 -22.98 -2.22 5.74
N LYS A 570 -23.98 -1.65 6.42
CA LYS A 570 -23.96 -1.52 7.89
C LYS A 570 -23.87 -2.89 8.57
N ILE A 571 -24.61 -3.89 8.10
CA ILE A 571 -24.57 -5.24 8.67
C ILE A 571 -23.21 -5.90 8.43
N PHE A 572 -22.69 -5.79 7.21
CA PHE A 572 -21.37 -6.25 6.83
C PHE A 572 -20.30 -5.66 7.75
N TRP A 573 -20.17 -4.34 7.78
CA TRP A 573 -19.14 -3.65 8.56
C TRP A 573 -19.31 -3.75 10.07
N THR A 574 -20.49 -4.03 10.60
CA THR A 574 -20.69 -4.11 12.08
C THR A 574 -20.74 -5.53 12.61
N THR A 575 -20.93 -6.54 11.77
CA THR A 575 -21.19 -7.91 12.23
C THR A 575 -20.52 -8.95 11.34
N SER A 576 -20.84 -8.97 10.04
CA SER A 576 -20.41 -10.07 9.17
C SER A 576 -18.91 -10.09 8.95
N ILE A 577 -18.27 -8.92 8.79
CA ILE A 577 -16.82 -8.81 8.58
C ILE A 577 -16.02 -9.46 9.70
N VAL A 578 -16.48 -9.36 10.96
CA VAL A 578 -15.82 -9.97 12.11
C VAL A 578 -15.85 -11.49 12.02
N THR A 579 -17.01 -12.05 11.62
CA THR A 579 -17.18 -13.49 11.45
C THR A 579 -16.31 -14.01 10.31
N ILE A 580 -16.29 -13.28 9.18
CA ILE A 580 -15.52 -13.65 7.98
C ILE A 580 -14.00 -13.61 8.28
N CYS A 581 -13.50 -12.51 8.84
CA CYS A 581 -12.08 -12.41 9.21
C CYS A 581 -11.65 -13.47 10.23
N LYS A 582 -12.51 -13.82 11.21
CA LYS A 582 -12.25 -14.93 12.14
C LYS A 582 -12.13 -16.26 11.42
N LYS A 583 -12.94 -16.50 10.39
CA LYS A 583 -12.86 -17.71 9.58
C LYS A 583 -11.58 -17.77 8.75
N ILE A 584 -11.17 -16.65 8.12
CA ILE A 584 -9.88 -16.52 7.44
C ILE A 584 -8.74 -16.87 8.39
N MET A 585 -8.72 -16.28 9.59
CA MET A 585 -7.71 -16.56 10.61
C MET A 585 -7.72 -18.04 11.05
N SER A 586 -8.90 -18.65 11.19
CA SER A 586 -9.03 -20.07 11.55
C SER A 586 -8.46 -20.99 10.46
N HIS A 587 -8.78 -20.74 9.19
CA HIS A 587 -8.23 -21.53 8.07
C HIS A 587 -6.73 -21.32 7.93
N HIS A 588 -6.25 -20.10 8.16
CA HIS A 588 -4.82 -19.79 8.20
C HIS A 588 -4.12 -20.64 9.26
N GLN A 589 -4.60 -20.60 10.50
CA GLN A 589 -4.03 -21.38 11.61
C GLN A 589 -4.03 -22.88 11.33
N GLU A 590 -5.10 -23.40 10.76
CA GLU A 590 -5.20 -24.81 10.37
C GLU A 590 -4.21 -25.16 9.25
N GLY A 591 -4.12 -24.32 8.21
CA GLY A 591 -3.17 -24.50 7.10
C GLY A 591 -1.72 -24.46 7.57
N VAL A 592 -1.36 -23.50 8.42
CA VAL A 592 -0.02 -23.40 9.03
C VAL A 592 0.29 -24.61 9.90
N LYS A 593 -0.67 -25.06 10.72
CA LYS A 593 -0.51 -26.26 11.54
C LYS A 593 -0.26 -27.49 10.69
N LEU A 594 -1.02 -27.68 9.61
CA LEU A 594 -0.80 -28.79 8.68
C LEU A 594 0.58 -28.68 8.02
N LEU A 595 0.93 -27.50 7.52
CA LEU A 595 2.19 -27.27 6.82
C LEU A 595 3.42 -27.56 7.69
N ASN A 596 3.38 -27.17 8.97
CA ASN A 596 4.45 -27.43 9.92
C ASN A 596 4.58 -28.91 10.34
N ASN A 597 3.53 -29.71 10.15
CA ASN A 597 3.49 -31.12 10.54
C ASN A 597 3.74 -32.09 9.37
N ILE A 598 3.87 -31.59 8.14
CA ILE A 598 4.16 -32.43 6.97
C ILE A 598 5.67 -32.71 6.90
N GLY A 599 6.06 -33.97 7.11
CA GLY A 599 7.46 -34.39 7.01
C GLY A 599 8.08 -34.22 5.61
N LEU A 600 7.24 -34.10 4.57
CA LEU A 600 7.68 -33.81 3.21
C LEU A 600 8.18 -32.38 3.03
N ILE A 601 7.78 -31.40 3.86
CA ILE A 601 8.14 -30.00 3.66
C ILE A 601 9.46 -29.69 4.37
N LYS A 602 10.46 -29.22 3.62
CA LYS A 602 11.77 -28.78 4.14
C LYS A 602 11.77 -27.30 4.50
N ASN A 603 11.19 -26.48 3.63
CA ASN A 603 11.18 -25.04 3.75
C ASN A 603 9.77 -24.52 3.46
N PRO A 604 8.93 -24.28 4.48
CA PRO A 604 7.55 -23.85 4.28
C PRO A 604 7.43 -22.37 3.86
N THR A 605 8.53 -21.61 3.81
CA THR A 605 8.53 -20.14 3.64
C THR A 605 7.68 -19.66 2.47
N TYR A 606 7.74 -20.33 1.32
CA TYR A 606 6.95 -19.95 0.14
C TYR A 606 5.45 -20.06 0.41
N LEU A 607 5.00 -21.23 0.88
CA LEU A 607 3.59 -21.49 1.16
C LEU A 607 3.09 -20.61 2.32
N LEU A 608 3.88 -20.46 3.39
CA LEU A 608 3.55 -19.58 4.51
C LEU A 608 3.32 -18.14 4.06
N LYS A 609 4.18 -17.60 3.20
CA LYS A 609 4.03 -16.23 2.71
C LYS A 609 2.71 -16.01 1.97
N GLN A 610 2.22 -17.00 1.23
CA GLN A 610 0.93 -16.92 0.55
C GLN A 610 -0.23 -16.88 1.56
N PHE A 611 -0.17 -17.71 2.60
CA PHE A 611 -1.13 -17.70 3.70
C PHE A 611 -1.12 -16.39 4.48
N ASP A 612 0.08 -15.93 4.86
CA ASP A 612 0.27 -14.73 5.69
C ASP A 612 -0.24 -13.47 5.00
N HIS A 613 -0.19 -13.40 3.67
CA HIS A 613 -0.73 -12.27 2.91
C HIS A 613 -2.20 -12.01 3.24
N TYR A 614 -3.06 -13.05 3.11
CA TYR A 614 -4.49 -12.91 3.35
C TYR A 614 -4.85 -12.79 4.84
N LYS A 615 -4.06 -13.41 5.72
CA LYS A 615 -4.18 -13.15 7.16
C LYS A 615 -3.95 -11.67 7.48
N ASN A 616 -2.90 -11.08 6.92
CA ASN A 616 -2.58 -9.67 7.15
C ASN A 616 -3.68 -8.75 6.61
N ILE A 617 -4.33 -9.10 5.49
CA ILE A 617 -5.52 -8.39 4.99
C ILE A 617 -6.63 -8.46 6.04
N ALA A 618 -6.98 -9.66 6.52
CA ALA A 618 -8.03 -9.82 7.54
C ALA A 618 -7.72 -9.07 8.84
N GLU A 619 -6.46 -9.06 9.30
CA GLU A 619 -6.04 -8.28 10.47
C GLU A 619 -6.17 -6.76 10.22
N SER A 620 -5.73 -6.27 9.05
CA SER A 620 -5.87 -4.86 8.65
C SER A 620 -7.33 -4.44 8.59
N THR A 621 -8.20 -5.25 8.00
CA THR A 621 -9.64 -4.97 7.89
C THR A 621 -10.30 -4.87 9.27
N LEU A 622 -9.91 -5.72 10.23
CA LEU A 622 -10.40 -5.63 11.61
C LEU A 622 -9.89 -4.38 12.34
N ASP A 623 -8.61 -4.03 12.13
CA ASP A 623 -8.02 -2.80 12.69
C ASP A 623 -8.73 -1.54 12.13
N GLU A 624 -9.03 -1.52 10.82
CA GLU A 624 -9.78 -0.45 10.15
C GLU A 624 -11.22 -0.35 10.66
N GLN A 625 -11.91 -1.48 10.78
CA GLN A 625 -13.26 -1.54 11.34
C GLN A 625 -13.29 -0.99 12.77
N GLN A 626 -12.35 -1.42 13.61
CA GLN A 626 -12.24 -0.96 15.00
C GLN A 626 -11.94 0.55 15.05
N SER A 627 -11.05 1.04 14.19
CA SER A 627 -10.77 2.47 14.03
C SER A 627 -12.02 3.24 13.64
N ALA A 628 -12.82 2.76 12.68
CA ALA A 628 -14.08 3.40 12.30
C ALA A 628 -15.09 3.44 13.46
N ILE A 629 -15.18 2.38 14.27
CA ILE A 629 -16.02 2.35 15.47
C ILE A 629 -15.56 3.38 16.50
N GLU A 630 -14.25 3.48 16.74
CA GLU A 630 -13.66 4.47 17.65
C GLU A 630 -13.91 5.90 17.18
N PHE A 631 -13.80 6.13 15.87
CA PHE A 631 -14.14 7.40 15.23
C PHE A 631 -15.59 7.78 15.49
N LEU A 632 -16.54 6.91 15.17
CA LEU A 632 -17.98 7.18 15.33
C LEU A 632 -18.42 7.36 16.79
N LYS A 633 -17.68 6.80 17.75
CA LYS A 633 -17.93 7.03 19.18
C LYS A 633 -17.39 8.38 19.68
N SER A 634 -16.36 8.89 19.02
CA SER A 634 -15.63 10.10 19.42
C SER A 634 -16.06 11.35 18.65
N TYR A 635 -16.61 11.16 17.45
CA TYR A 635 -17.18 12.20 16.59
C TYR A 635 -18.57 12.61 17.06
#